data_AF-A0A7C3JQM0-F1
#
_entry.id   AF-A0A7C3JQM0-F1
#
_cell.length_a   1.000
_cell.length_b   1.000
_cell.length_c   1.000
_cell.angle_alpha   90.00
_cell.angle_beta   90.00
_cell.angle_gamma   90.00
#
_symmetry.space_group_name_H-M   'P 1'
#
loop_
_entity.id
_entity.type
_entity.pdbx_description
1 polymer ?
#
loop_
_entity_poly.entity_id
_entity_poly.type
_entity_poly.pdbx_seq_one_letter_code
_entity_poly.pdbx_strand_id
1 'polypeptide(L)'
;MAKLFSIRPSLTLKGREFRGLRGWAGKPLHPPLTDFPIVCYMLAAVFDIISYFGGGGATGRNFFVAATYIIVAGALVSLATALTGFWDWWKGMERESSTGFPGRAKHTQVWRTANWHMAVMLAVTGIVIADIVVRFLQYDEGYASLTTMILSILAGVLVAYGAVYGGSLVYDYQFNVESLKGSTAWDDTETDQMPGDKTHPR
;
A
#
# COMPACT_ATOMS: atom_id res chain seq x y z
N MET A 1 15.17 1.38 37.04
CA MET A 1 13.72 1.25 36.85
C MET A 1 13.52 0.61 35.49
N ALA A 2 12.72 -0.45 35.40
CA ALA A 2 12.46 -1.09 34.13
C ALA A 2 11.72 -0.14 33.19
N LYS A 3 12.21 0.03 31.97
CA LYS A 3 11.53 0.81 30.93
C LYS A 3 10.30 0.05 30.47
N LEU A 4 9.13 0.65 30.69
CA LEU A 4 7.86 0.11 30.20
C LEU A 4 7.61 0.43 28.71
N PHE A 5 8.31 1.42 28.15
CA PHE A 5 8.06 1.90 26.79
C PHE A 5 9.34 2.20 26.02
N SER A 6 9.38 1.79 24.74
CA SER A 6 10.42 2.15 23.78
C SER A 6 9.86 3.08 22.69
N ILE A 7 9.79 4.37 22.99
CA ILE A 7 9.13 5.37 22.12
C ILE A 7 10.11 5.94 21.08
N ARG A 8 11.35 6.23 21.50
CA ARG A 8 12.33 6.98 20.70
C ARG A 8 12.76 6.26 19.42
N PRO A 9 13.07 4.94 19.40
CA PRO A 9 13.51 4.26 18.17
C PRO A 9 12.50 4.32 17.04
N SER A 10 11.20 4.31 17.39
CA SER A 10 10.09 4.36 16.45
C SER A 10 9.87 5.75 15.86
N LEU A 11 10.16 6.83 16.60
CA LEU A 11 9.94 8.20 16.13
C LEU A 11 11.18 8.83 15.49
N THR A 12 12.38 8.35 15.83
CA THR A 12 13.62 8.99 15.34
C THR A 12 13.88 8.72 13.85
N LEU A 13 14.25 9.78 13.14
CA LEU A 13 14.87 9.72 11.81
C LEU A 13 16.40 9.87 11.87
N LYS A 14 16.95 10.26 13.02
CA LYS A 14 18.39 10.44 13.19
C LYS A 14 19.11 9.10 12.98
N GLY A 15 20.15 9.13 12.14
CA GLY A 15 20.92 7.93 11.75
C GLY A 15 20.33 7.15 10.58
N ARG A 16 19.17 7.55 10.03
CA ARG A 16 18.59 6.94 8.83
C ARG A 16 18.96 7.74 7.59
N GLU A 17 19.38 7.03 6.55
CA GLU A 17 19.61 7.61 5.22
C GLU A 17 18.27 8.01 4.57
N PHE A 18 18.20 9.22 3.99
CA PHE A 18 17.03 9.66 3.21
C PHE A 18 17.17 9.21 1.75
N ARG A 19 16.13 8.55 1.21
CA ARG A 19 16.13 7.92 -0.12
C ARG A 19 15.11 8.54 -1.08
N GLY A 20 14.71 9.79 -0.84
CA GLY A 20 13.74 10.50 -1.67
C GLY A 20 12.32 9.95 -1.49
N LEU A 21 11.60 9.69 -2.59
CA LEU A 21 10.24 9.14 -2.57
C LEU A 21 10.12 7.73 -1.96
N ARG A 22 11.25 7.06 -1.73
CA ARG A 22 11.31 5.78 -1.00
C ARG A 22 11.18 5.95 0.51
N GLY A 23 11.23 7.18 1.03
CA GLY A 23 11.28 7.47 2.45
C GLY A 23 12.68 7.37 3.04
N TRP A 24 12.77 6.92 4.27
CA TRP A 24 14.02 6.73 5.00
C TRP A 24 14.37 5.24 5.09
N ALA A 25 15.65 4.93 5.26
CA ALA A 25 16.13 3.60 5.58
C ALA A 25 15.30 2.98 6.73
N GLY A 26 14.60 1.87 6.48
CA GLY A 26 13.70 1.20 7.43
C GLY A 26 12.39 1.92 7.77
N LYS A 27 12.03 3.00 7.06
CA LYS A 27 10.76 3.73 7.15
C LYS A 27 10.28 4.14 5.75
N PRO A 28 9.79 3.17 4.96
CA PRO A 28 9.34 3.44 3.60
C PRO A 28 8.03 4.25 3.57
N LEU A 29 7.83 5.04 2.51
CA LEU A 29 6.59 5.80 2.31
C LEU A 29 5.48 4.97 1.68
N HIS A 30 5.81 4.03 0.78
CA HIS A 30 4.82 3.30 0.00
C HIS A 30 3.88 2.43 0.86
N PRO A 31 4.36 1.52 1.75
CA PRO A 31 3.45 0.65 2.50
C PRO A 31 2.43 1.41 3.38
N PRO A 32 2.82 2.42 4.18
CA PRO A 32 1.82 3.20 4.92
C PRO A 32 0.80 3.94 4.04
N LEU A 33 1.21 4.37 2.84
CA LEU A 33 0.29 4.99 1.89
C LEU A 33 -0.71 3.99 1.30
N THR A 34 -0.34 2.71 1.14
CA THR A 34 -1.24 1.68 0.59
C THR A 34 -2.42 1.37 1.48
N ASP A 35 -2.33 1.54 2.80
CA ASP A 35 -3.41 1.23 3.74
C ASP A 35 -4.69 2.04 3.42
N PHE A 36 -4.52 3.31 3.04
CA PHE A 36 -5.63 4.20 2.74
C PHE A 36 -6.46 3.74 1.52
N PRO A 37 -5.90 3.58 0.31
CA PRO A 37 -6.66 3.10 -0.84
C PRO A 37 -7.19 1.69 -0.67
N ILE A 38 -6.49 0.79 0.05
CA ILE A 38 -7.03 -0.55 0.39
C ILE A 38 -8.36 -0.39 1.12
N VAL A 39 -8.38 0.37 2.22
CA VAL A 39 -9.61 0.60 3.00
C VAL A 39 -10.67 1.29 2.16
N CYS A 40 -10.31 2.31 1.38
CA CYS A 40 -11.27 3.01 0.53
C CYS A 40 -11.98 2.08 -0.45
N TYR A 41 -11.23 1.24 -1.19
CA TYR A 41 -11.84 0.36 -2.19
C TYR A 41 -12.63 -0.78 -1.55
N MET A 42 -12.20 -1.30 -0.39
CA MET A 42 -13.00 -2.26 0.37
C MET A 42 -14.31 -1.66 0.88
N LEU A 43 -14.28 -0.44 1.41
CA LEU A 43 -15.49 0.25 1.88
C LEU A 43 -16.41 0.62 0.71
N ALA A 44 -15.86 1.07 -0.42
CA ALA A 44 -16.65 1.35 -1.61
C ALA A 44 -17.41 0.09 -2.08
N ALA A 45 -16.77 -1.08 -2.09
CA ALA A 45 -17.41 -2.36 -2.38
C ALA A 45 -18.58 -2.66 -1.43
N VAL A 46 -18.35 -2.55 -0.12
CA VAL A 46 -19.39 -2.79 0.89
C VAL A 46 -20.55 -1.80 0.74
N PHE A 47 -20.25 -0.53 0.52
CA PHE A 47 -21.26 0.51 0.40
C PHE A 47 -22.09 0.36 -0.86
N ASP A 48 -21.50 -0.02 -1.99
CA ASP A 48 -22.28 -0.27 -3.20
C ASP A 48 -23.13 -1.54 -3.12
N ILE A 49 -22.68 -2.57 -2.40
CA ILE A 49 -23.54 -3.73 -2.09
C ILE A 49 -24.78 -3.26 -1.33
N ILE A 50 -24.59 -2.49 -0.26
CA ILE A 50 -25.70 -1.93 0.53
C ILE A 50 -26.56 -1.02 -0.34
N SER A 51 -25.94 -0.22 -1.21
CA SER A 51 -26.65 0.69 -2.09
C SER A 51 -27.55 -0.04 -3.08
N TYR A 52 -27.01 -1.05 -3.77
CA TYR A 52 -27.72 -1.83 -4.78
C TYR A 52 -28.94 -2.53 -4.18
N PHE A 53 -28.78 -3.20 -3.02
CA PHE A 53 -29.90 -3.87 -2.35
C PHE A 53 -30.84 -2.90 -1.62
N GLY A 54 -30.36 -1.70 -1.27
CA GLY A 54 -31.18 -0.62 -0.71
C GLY A 54 -32.11 0.05 -1.73
N GLY A 55 -31.82 -0.08 -3.03
CA GLY A 55 -32.63 0.44 -4.14
C GLY A 55 -32.81 1.95 -4.13
N GLY A 56 -33.88 2.45 -4.74
CA GLY A 56 -34.15 3.90 -4.88
C GLY A 56 -34.52 4.66 -3.58
N GLY A 57 -34.39 4.03 -2.41
CA GLY A 57 -34.64 4.67 -1.12
C GLY A 57 -33.46 5.51 -0.62
N ALA A 58 -33.66 6.23 0.49
CA ALA A 58 -32.62 7.05 1.13
C ALA A 58 -31.36 6.25 1.48
N THR A 59 -31.51 4.99 1.92
CA THR A 59 -30.38 4.09 2.18
C THR A 59 -29.55 3.87 0.92
N GLY A 60 -30.18 3.51 -0.20
CA GLY A 60 -29.48 3.26 -1.45
C GLY A 60 -28.70 4.48 -1.92
N ARG A 61 -29.33 5.65 -1.88
CA ARG A 61 -28.71 6.93 -2.24
C ARG A 61 -27.54 7.31 -1.35
N ASN A 62 -27.71 7.24 -0.03
CA ASN A 62 -26.69 7.68 0.91
C ASN A 62 -25.44 6.81 0.80
N PHE A 63 -25.59 5.49 0.66
CA PHE A 63 -24.46 4.58 0.49
C PHE A 63 -23.78 4.74 -0.87
N PHE A 64 -24.52 4.98 -1.95
CA PHE A 64 -23.93 5.27 -3.27
C PHE A 64 -23.08 6.54 -3.24
N VAL A 65 -23.58 7.61 -2.62
CA VAL A 65 -22.84 8.88 -2.48
C VAL A 65 -21.59 8.67 -1.63
N ALA A 66 -21.72 7.98 -0.49
CA ALA A 66 -20.58 7.67 0.37
C ALA A 66 -19.51 6.84 -0.35
N ALA A 67 -19.92 5.80 -1.09
CA ALA A 67 -19.02 4.98 -1.91
C ALA A 67 -18.30 5.83 -2.96
N THR A 68 -19.04 6.73 -3.62
CA THR A 68 -18.50 7.65 -4.64
C THR A 68 -17.41 8.56 -4.07
N TYR A 69 -17.63 9.16 -2.91
CA TYR A 69 -16.60 10.01 -2.28
C TYR A 69 -15.37 9.20 -1.85
N ILE A 70 -15.59 8.03 -1.26
CA ILE A 70 -14.49 7.20 -0.76
C ILE A 70 -13.65 6.64 -1.91
N ILE A 71 -14.26 6.15 -3.00
CA ILE A 71 -13.50 5.63 -4.14
C ILE A 71 -12.68 6.73 -4.82
N VAL A 72 -13.22 7.95 -4.94
CA VAL A 72 -12.49 9.10 -5.48
C VAL A 72 -11.34 9.50 -4.56
N ALA A 73 -11.56 9.57 -3.24
CA ALA A 73 -10.49 9.84 -2.28
C ALA A 73 -9.38 8.77 -2.34
N GLY A 74 -9.77 7.49 -2.39
CA GLY A 74 -8.85 6.36 -2.58
C GLY A 74 -8.05 6.46 -3.88
N ALA A 75 -8.68 6.86 -4.98
CA ALA A 75 -8.02 7.06 -6.27
C ALA A 75 -6.98 8.19 -6.22
N LEU A 76 -7.30 9.31 -5.57
CA LEU A 76 -6.36 10.43 -5.41
C LEU A 76 -5.12 10.01 -4.61
N VAL A 77 -5.29 9.31 -3.49
CA VAL A 77 -4.16 8.81 -2.68
C VAL A 77 -3.40 7.67 -3.39
N SER A 78 -4.09 6.89 -4.23
CA SER A 78 -3.47 5.86 -5.06
C SER A 78 -2.43 6.44 -6.04
N LEU A 79 -2.57 7.70 -6.47
CA LEU A 79 -1.54 8.36 -7.30
C LEU A 79 -0.22 8.48 -6.54
N ALA A 80 -0.25 8.99 -5.31
CA ALA A 80 0.94 9.09 -4.45
C ALA A 80 1.50 7.69 -4.10
N THR A 81 0.60 6.73 -3.86
CA THR A 81 0.95 5.34 -3.58
C THR A 81 1.66 4.69 -4.78
N ALA A 82 1.14 4.86 -5.99
CA ALA A 82 1.73 4.33 -7.22
C ALA A 82 3.09 4.99 -7.51
N LEU A 83 3.22 6.30 -7.31
CA LEU A 83 4.47 7.03 -7.49
C LEU A 83 5.57 6.51 -6.54
N THR A 84 5.26 6.36 -5.26
CA THR A 84 6.21 5.86 -4.26
C THR A 84 6.57 4.40 -4.52
N GLY A 85 5.59 3.54 -4.86
CA GLY A 85 5.82 2.13 -5.20
C GLY A 85 6.64 1.94 -6.47
N PHE A 86 6.38 2.74 -7.51
CA PHE A 86 7.19 2.76 -8.72
C PHE A 86 8.64 3.16 -8.43
N TRP A 87 8.85 4.14 -7.54
CA TRP A 87 10.19 4.56 -7.16
C TRP A 87 10.94 3.51 -6.35
N ASP A 88 10.24 2.78 -5.48
CA ASP A 88 10.76 1.61 -4.78
C ASP A 88 11.17 0.50 -5.75
N TRP A 89 10.35 0.21 -6.76
CA TRP A 89 10.70 -0.72 -7.82
C TRP A 89 11.90 -0.24 -8.67
N TRP A 90 11.92 1.03 -9.08
CA TRP A 90 12.95 1.56 -9.97
C TRP A 90 14.32 1.72 -9.30
N LYS A 91 14.34 2.21 -8.05
CA LYS A 91 15.58 2.53 -7.32
C LYS A 91 15.94 1.53 -6.22
N GLY A 92 14.99 0.71 -5.77
CA GLY A 92 15.20 -0.32 -4.73
C GLY A 92 15.70 -1.65 -5.24
N MET A 93 15.51 -1.95 -6.53
CA MET A 93 16.05 -3.14 -7.16
C MET A 93 17.57 -3.06 -7.31
N GLU A 94 18.27 -4.12 -6.90
CA GLU A 94 19.73 -4.22 -7.02
C GLU A 94 20.17 -4.17 -8.49
N ARG A 95 21.07 -3.24 -8.81
CA ARG A 95 21.58 -3.02 -10.17
C ARG A 95 22.96 -3.65 -10.32
N GLU A 96 23.22 -4.20 -11.49
CA GLU A 96 24.59 -4.50 -11.93
C GLU A 96 25.14 -3.24 -12.60
N SER A 97 26.38 -2.86 -12.30
CA SER A 97 27.03 -1.71 -12.96
C SER A 97 27.29 -1.96 -14.46
N SER A 98 27.39 -3.23 -14.89
CA SER A 98 27.78 -3.62 -16.24
C SER A 98 26.62 -3.93 -17.20
N THR A 99 25.42 -4.30 -16.71
CA THR A 99 24.29 -4.76 -17.56
C THR A 99 23.09 -3.81 -17.61
N GLY A 100 23.14 -2.67 -16.91
CA GLY A 100 22.06 -1.68 -16.90
C GLY A 100 20.83 -2.10 -16.09
N PHE A 101 19.74 -1.31 -16.11
CA PHE A 101 18.53 -1.62 -15.35
C PHE A 101 17.71 -2.76 -15.98
N PRO A 102 17.20 -3.76 -15.21
CA PRO A 102 17.25 -3.92 -13.76
C PRO A 102 18.40 -4.82 -13.25
N GLY A 103 19.44 -5.07 -14.05
CA GLY A 103 20.71 -5.68 -13.63
C GLY A 103 20.55 -7.00 -12.88
N ARG A 104 21.06 -7.05 -11.64
CA ARG A 104 21.12 -8.24 -10.77
C ARG A 104 19.77 -8.69 -10.23
N ALA A 105 18.83 -7.77 -10.05
CA ALA A 105 17.50 -8.12 -9.55
C ALA A 105 16.66 -8.87 -10.61
N LYS A 106 17.04 -8.81 -11.89
CA LYS A 106 16.27 -9.43 -12.97
C LYS A 106 16.09 -10.94 -12.72
N HIS A 107 14.87 -11.43 -12.88
CA HIS A 107 14.49 -12.84 -12.67
C HIS A 107 14.59 -13.37 -11.24
N THR A 108 14.99 -12.56 -10.26
CA THR A 108 14.88 -12.94 -8.83
C THR A 108 13.41 -13.13 -8.42
N GLN A 109 13.19 -13.84 -7.32
CA GLN A 109 11.85 -14.02 -6.76
C GLN A 109 11.19 -12.67 -6.42
N VAL A 110 11.94 -11.77 -5.77
CA VAL A 110 11.48 -10.41 -5.43
C VAL A 110 11.05 -9.64 -6.68
N TRP A 111 11.82 -9.73 -7.77
CA TRP A 111 11.48 -9.06 -9.03
C TRP A 111 10.20 -9.61 -9.66
N ARG A 112 10.02 -10.93 -9.69
CA ARG A 112 8.78 -11.54 -10.20
C ARG A 112 7.58 -11.16 -9.34
N THR A 113 7.71 -11.20 -8.02
CA THR A 113 6.63 -10.81 -7.10
C THR A 113 6.29 -9.32 -7.23
N ALA A 114 7.28 -8.43 -7.30
CA ALA A 114 7.06 -6.99 -7.45
C ALA A 114 6.36 -6.66 -8.77
N ASN A 115 6.75 -7.29 -9.88
CA ASN A 115 6.10 -7.10 -11.17
C ASN A 115 4.67 -7.63 -11.18
N TRP A 116 4.42 -8.80 -10.56
CA TRP A 116 3.07 -9.34 -10.46
C TRP A 116 2.16 -8.45 -9.61
N HIS A 117 2.66 -8.01 -8.44
CA HIS A 117 1.97 -7.04 -7.60
C HIS A 117 1.63 -5.76 -8.40
N MET A 118 2.61 -5.18 -9.10
CA MET A 118 2.40 -4.00 -9.94
C MET A 118 1.35 -4.26 -11.04
N ALA A 119 1.39 -5.40 -11.72
CA ALA A 119 0.41 -5.76 -12.73
C ALA A 119 -1.02 -5.82 -12.16
N VAL A 120 -1.19 -6.43 -10.98
CA VAL A 120 -2.48 -6.45 -10.28
C VAL A 120 -2.92 -5.02 -9.92
N MET A 121 -2.03 -4.17 -9.41
CA MET A 121 -2.38 -2.78 -9.04
C MET A 121 -2.73 -1.90 -10.25
N LEU A 122 -2.09 -2.13 -11.40
CA LEU A 122 -2.47 -1.46 -12.65
C LEU A 122 -3.86 -1.92 -13.13
N ALA A 123 -4.18 -3.20 -12.99
CA ALA A 123 -5.53 -3.71 -13.29
C ALA A 123 -6.59 -3.10 -12.35
N VAL A 124 -6.31 -3.06 -11.05
CA VAL A 124 -7.17 -2.38 -10.05
C VAL A 124 -7.36 -0.91 -10.41
N THR A 125 -6.30 -0.22 -10.79
CA THR A 125 -6.37 1.20 -11.21
C THR A 125 -7.31 1.37 -12.41
N GLY A 126 -7.19 0.51 -13.42
CA GLY A 126 -8.10 0.52 -14.56
C GLY A 126 -9.57 0.30 -14.18
N ILE A 127 -9.82 -0.65 -13.28
CA ILE A 127 -11.17 -0.94 -12.76
C ILE A 127 -11.72 0.26 -11.99
N VAL A 128 -10.92 0.87 -11.10
CA VAL A 128 -11.34 2.05 -10.33
C VAL A 128 -11.63 3.25 -11.23
N ILE A 129 -10.83 3.48 -12.27
CA ILE A 129 -11.11 4.54 -13.25
C ILE A 129 -12.44 4.26 -13.97
N ALA A 130 -12.65 3.03 -14.44
CA ALA A 130 -13.91 2.64 -15.08
C ALA A 130 -15.11 2.79 -14.14
N ASP A 131 -14.96 2.38 -12.87
CA ASP A 131 -15.97 2.51 -11.82
C ASP A 131 -16.36 3.99 -11.63
N ILE A 132 -15.37 4.87 -11.44
CA ILE A 132 -15.58 6.31 -11.29
C ILE A 132 -16.31 6.88 -12.51
N VAL A 133 -15.91 6.51 -13.73
CA VAL A 133 -16.61 6.95 -14.96
C VAL A 133 -18.07 6.50 -14.95
N VAL A 134 -18.35 5.23 -14.66
CA VAL A 134 -19.74 4.71 -14.60
C VAL A 134 -20.55 5.44 -13.52
N ARG A 135 -19.96 5.70 -12.35
CA ARG A 135 -20.62 6.45 -11.28
C ARG A 135 -21.04 7.85 -11.72
N PHE A 136 -20.18 8.56 -12.43
CA PHE A 136 -20.50 9.89 -12.93
C PHE A 136 -21.59 9.85 -14.01
N LEU A 137 -21.62 8.81 -14.84
CA LEU A 137 -22.65 8.65 -15.88
C LEU A 137 -24.04 8.35 -15.31
N GLN A 138 -24.12 7.61 -14.20
CA GLN A 138 -25.39 7.22 -13.56
C GLN A 138 -25.75 8.07 -12.33
N TYR A 139 -25.01 9.16 -12.05
CA TYR A 139 -25.07 9.80 -10.73
C TYR A 139 -26.48 10.24 -10.31
N ASP A 140 -27.31 10.59 -11.30
CA ASP A 140 -28.69 11.03 -11.13
C ASP A 140 -29.71 9.87 -10.96
N GLU A 141 -29.32 8.62 -11.23
CA GLU A 141 -30.17 7.42 -11.02
C GLU A 141 -30.38 7.11 -9.54
N GLY A 142 -29.55 7.68 -8.67
CA GLY A 142 -29.80 7.76 -7.24
C GLY A 142 -29.31 6.57 -6.41
N TYR A 143 -28.86 5.45 -6.98
CA TYR A 143 -28.24 4.34 -6.25
C TYR A 143 -27.29 3.55 -7.15
N ALA A 144 -26.49 2.63 -6.59
CA ALA A 144 -25.53 1.85 -7.36
C ALA A 144 -26.25 0.92 -8.35
N SER A 145 -25.89 0.99 -9.64
CA SER A 145 -26.27 -0.04 -10.62
C SER A 145 -25.53 -1.37 -10.35
N LEU A 146 -26.02 -2.45 -10.96
CA LEU A 146 -25.37 -3.76 -10.90
C LEU A 146 -23.91 -3.67 -11.40
N THR A 147 -23.67 -2.94 -12.48
CA THR A 147 -22.33 -2.74 -13.05
C THR A 147 -21.39 -2.09 -12.05
N THR A 148 -21.87 -1.06 -11.35
CA THR A 148 -21.05 -0.31 -10.38
C THR A 148 -20.73 -1.16 -9.16
N MET A 149 -21.73 -1.87 -8.64
CA MET A 149 -21.52 -2.83 -7.56
C MET A 149 -20.46 -3.88 -7.95
N ILE A 150 -20.53 -4.45 -9.15
CA ILE A 150 -19.55 -5.44 -9.62
C ILE A 150 -18.15 -4.82 -9.73
N LEU A 151 -18.01 -3.64 -10.33
CA LEU A 151 -16.71 -2.96 -10.46
C LEU A 151 -16.08 -2.67 -9.10
N SER A 152 -16.88 -2.20 -8.14
CA SER A 152 -16.39 -1.91 -6.79
C SER A 152 -16.03 -3.18 -6.03
N ILE A 153 -16.79 -4.27 -6.16
CA ILE A 153 -16.42 -5.58 -5.61
C ILE A 153 -15.09 -6.06 -6.21
N LEU A 154 -14.92 -5.98 -7.53
CA LEU A 154 -13.68 -6.37 -8.19
C LEU A 154 -12.50 -5.53 -7.71
N ALA A 155 -12.67 -4.20 -7.57
CA ALA A 155 -11.65 -3.32 -7.02
C ALA A 155 -11.28 -3.71 -5.59
N GLY A 156 -12.28 -3.93 -4.71
CA GLY A 156 -12.07 -4.34 -3.32
C GLY A 156 -11.39 -5.70 -3.15
N VAL A 157 -11.81 -6.70 -3.94
CA VAL A 157 -11.21 -8.04 -3.90
C VAL A 157 -9.79 -8.04 -4.46
N LEU A 158 -9.57 -7.40 -5.61
CA LEU A 158 -8.25 -7.38 -6.24
C LEU A 158 -7.25 -6.50 -5.49
N VAL A 159 -7.68 -5.42 -4.83
CA VAL A 159 -6.77 -4.65 -3.97
C VAL A 159 -6.34 -5.47 -2.75
N ALA A 160 -7.27 -6.22 -2.13
CA ALA A 160 -6.94 -7.11 -1.02
C ALA A 160 -6.00 -8.25 -1.47
N TYR A 161 -6.25 -8.83 -2.66
CA TYR A 161 -5.36 -9.82 -3.26
C TYR A 161 -3.96 -9.24 -3.55
N GLY A 162 -3.88 -8.04 -4.09
CA GLY A 162 -2.61 -7.35 -4.30
C GLY A 162 -1.87 -7.03 -3.01
N ALA A 163 -2.60 -6.72 -1.93
CA ALA A 163 -2.03 -6.49 -0.60
C ALA A 163 -1.32 -7.72 -0.04
N VAL A 164 -1.75 -8.95 -0.39
CA VAL A 164 -1.02 -10.18 -0.02
C VAL A 164 0.40 -10.16 -0.59
N TYR A 165 0.56 -9.83 -1.88
CA TYR A 165 1.88 -9.73 -2.50
C TYR A 165 2.70 -8.55 -1.97
N GLY A 166 2.04 -7.41 -1.71
CA GLY A 166 2.68 -6.27 -1.04
C GLY A 166 3.21 -6.64 0.35
N GLY A 167 2.43 -7.43 1.09
CA GLY A 167 2.81 -8.00 2.38
C GLY A 167 4.05 -8.88 2.28
N SER A 168 4.13 -9.79 1.31
CA SER A 168 5.35 -10.58 1.10
C SER A 168 6.56 -9.73 0.72
N LEU A 169 6.38 -8.68 -0.10
CA LEU A 169 7.48 -7.76 -0.41
C LEU A 169 8.03 -7.09 0.87
N VAL A 170 7.15 -6.62 1.76
CA VAL A 170 7.54 -5.90 2.97
C VAL A 170 8.03 -6.85 4.07
N TYR A 171 7.23 -7.84 4.44
CA TYR A 171 7.46 -8.65 5.63
C TYR A 171 8.37 -9.85 5.38
N ASP A 172 8.28 -10.49 4.22
CA ASP A 172 9.08 -11.69 3.91
C ASP A 172 10.40 -11.31 3.26
N TYR A 173 10.37 -10.41 2.28
CA TYR A 173 11.56 -10.03 1.50
C TYR A 173 12.27 -8.77 1.99
N GLN A 174 11.71 -8.12 3.01
CA GLN A 174 12.28 -6.90 3.59
C GLN A 174 12.54 -5.80 2.54
N PHE A 175 11.66 -5.70 1.54
CA PHE A 175 11.82 -4.76 0.45
C PHE A 175 11.64 -3.34 0.97
N ASN A 176 12.76 -2.61 1.07
CA ASN A 176 12.85 -1.24 1.58
C ASN A 176 12.51 -1.08 3.08
N VAL A 177 12.31 -2.18 3.81
CA VAL A 177 12.32 -2.22 5.28
C VAL A 177 13.61 -2.89 5.72
N GLU A 178 14.41 -2.23 6.54
CA GLU A 178 15.71 -2.76 6.95
C GLU A 178 15.58 -3.47 8.28
N SER A 179 16.15 -4.68 8.36
CA SER A 179 16.42 -5.29 9.65
C SER A 179 17.61 -4.60 10.32
N LEU A 180 17.52 -4.40 11.63
CA LEU A 180 18.68 -4.00 12.43
C LEU A 180 19.63 -5.20 12.52
N LYS A 181 20.73 -5.16 11.78
CA LYS A 181 21.73 -6.25 11.78
C LYS A 181 22.25 -6.47 13.20
N GLY A 182 22.18 -7.71 13.69
CA GLY A 182 22.59 -8.02 15.07
C GLY A 182 21.69 -7.39 16.14
N SER A 183 20.41 -7.16 15.84
CA SER A 183 19.46 -6.59 16.79
C SER A 183 19.39 -7.42 18.08
N THR A 184 19.35 -6.71 19.20
CA THR A 184 19.11 -7.22 20.56
C THR A 184 17.75 -6.72 21.06
N ALA A 185 16.86 -6.26 20.16
CA ALA A 185 15.54 -5.77 20.53
C ALA A 185 14.63 -6.83 21.17
N TRP A 186 15.01 -8.11 21.05
CA TRP A 186 14.37 -9.25 21.71
C TRP A 186 15.08 -9.69 22.99
N ASP A 187 16.24 -9.13 23.30
CA ASP A 187 16.99 -9.43 24.51
C ASP A 187 16.44 -8.58 25.67
N ASP A 188 16.51 -9.11 26.89
CA ASP A 188 16.13 -8.38 28.11
C ASP A 188 17.15 -7.28 28.41
N THR A 189 16.87 -6.06 27.96
CA THR A 189 17.75 -4.90 28.12
C THR A 189 16.97 -3.61 28.39
N GLU A 190 17.57 -2.71 29.20
CA GLU A 190 17.01 -1.38 29.50
C GLU A 190 17.43 -0.30 28.47
N THR A 191 18.16 -0.70 27.43
CA THR A 191 18.74 0.21 26.44
C THR A 191 17.99 0.05 25.12
N ASP A 192 17.40 1.15 24.65
CA ASP A 192 16.74 1.15 23.34
C ASP A 192 17.80 1.13 22.24
N GLN A 193 17.68 0.21 21.30
CA GLN A 193 18.54 0.21 20.11
C GLN A 193 18.12 1.32 19.15
N MET A 194 19.07 2.20 18.80
CA MET A 194 18.82 3.29 17.86
C MET A 194 19.28 2.91 16.44
N PRO A 195 18.63 3.43 15.37
CA PRO A 195 18.96 3.07 13.99
C PRO A 195 20.40 3.37 13.55
N GLY A 196 21.08 4.29 14.22
CA GLY A 196 22.46 4.70 13.94
C GLY A 196 23.51 4.09 14.88
N ASP A 197 23.10 3.21 15.80
CA ASP A 197 24.04 2.57 16.71
C ASP A 197 24.92 1.59 15.92
N LYS A 198 26.23 1.66 16.15
CA LYS A 198 27.17 0.70 15.55
C LYS A 198 26.85 -0.67 16.13
N THR A 199 26.54 -1.62 15.26
CA THR A 199 26.31 -3.01 15.65
C THR A 199 27.56 -3.52 16.35
N HIS A 200 27.47 -3.91 17.62
CA HIS A 200 28.55 -4.67 18.24
C HIS A 200 28.65 -6.02 17.52
N PRO A 201 29.79 -6.38 16.91
CA PRO A 201 29.97 -7.73 16.42
C PRO A 201 29.84 -8.68 17.61
N ARG A 202 28.90 -9.63 17.52
CA ARG A 202 28.90 -10.82 18.38
C ARG A 202 29.95 -11.78 17.87
#